data_AF-A0A368EWV0-F1
#
_entry.id   AF-A0A368EWV0-F1
#
_cell.length_a   1.000
_cell.length_b   1.000
_cell.length_c   1.000
_cell.angle_alpha   90.00
_cell.angle_beta   90.00
_cell.angle_gamma   90.00
#
_symmetry.space_group_name_H-M   'P 1'
#
loop_
_entity.id
_entity.type
_entity.pdbx_description
1 polymer ?
#
loop_
_entity_poly.entity_id
_entity_poly.type
_entity_poly.pdbx_seq_one_letter_code
_entity_poly.pdbx_strand_id
1 'polypeptide(L)'
;MFHCFRCVCNNLGSNLTAGTCDRVTGQCPCHPNVIGMQCDQCAENHYDLSSGQGCSACACDPNGVVLKEDGTPELQCNQFDGRCRCKVGRGDGCASNKSC
;
A
#
# COMPACT_ATOMS: atom_id res chain seq x y z
N MET A 1 -1.38 -15.44 32.20
CA MET A 1 -0.15 -14.78 31.72
C MET A 1 -0.58 -13.71 30.72
N PHE A 2 -0.59 -12.42 31.07
CA PHE A 2 -0.87 -11.35 30.11
C PHE A 2 0.46 -10.65 29.82
N HIS A 3 0.96 -10.79 28.59
CA HIS A 3 2.13 -10.05 28.14
C HIS A 3 1.68 -8.65 27.73
N CYS A 4 2.10 -7.64 28.49
CA CYS A 4 1.98 -6.26 28.08
C CYS A 4 3.11 -5.98 27.07
N PHE A 5 2.76 -5.94 25.79
CA PHE A 5 3.68 -5.52 24.74
C PHE A 5 3.61 -4.00 24.58
N ARG A 6 4.78 -3.39 24.40
CA ARG A 6 4.88 -1.97 24.11
C ARG A 6 4.30 -1.71 22.72
N CYS A 7 3.47 -0.67 22.58
CA CYS A 7 3.07 -0.17 21.28
C CYS A 7 4.31 0.24 20.46
N VAL A 8 4.48 -0.35 19.29
CA VAL A 8 5.44 0.10 18.30
C VAL A 8 4.64 0.51 17.08
N CYS A 9 4.58 1.81 16.81
CA CYS A 9 3.84 2.37 15.68
C CYS A 9 4.82 3.03 14.72
N ASN A 10 4.67 2.76 13.42
CA ASN A 10 5.40 3.44 12.36
C ASN A 10 4.89 4.89 12.28
N ASN A 11 5.80 5.86 12.36
CA ASN A 11 5.45 7.28 12.39
C ASN A 11 4.93 7.83 11.06
N LEU A 12 5.23 7.17 9.94
CA LEU A 12 4.75 7.56 8.61
C LEU A 12 3.39 6.94 8.30
N GLY A 13 3.14 5.74 8.82
CA GLY A 13 1.88 5.03 8.59
C GLY A 13 0.83 5.21 9.68
N SER A 14 1.16 5.84 10.81
CA SER A 14 0.23 6.01 11.94
C SER A 14 -0.14 7.47 12.17
N ASN A 15 -1.42 7.72 12.39
CA ASN A 15 -1.91 9.00 12.87
C ASN A 15 -1.67 9.14 14.39
N LEU A 16 -0.49 9.63 14.77
CA LEU A 16 -0.09 9.77 16.17
C LEU A 16 -0.92 10.80 16.97
N THR A 17 -1.68 11.67 16.30
CA THR A 17 -2.58 12.61 16.99
C THR A 17 -3.92 11.98 17.37
N ALA A 18 -4.30 10.86 16.73
CA ALA A 18 -5.50 10.11 17.06
C ALA A 18 -5.36 9.30 18.37
N GLY A 19 -4.14 9.08 18.85
CA GLY A 19 -3.86 8.41 20.12
C GLY A 19 -2.78 7.35 20.04
N THR A 20 -2.71 6.51 21.06
CA THR A 20 -1.80 5.35 21.12
C THR A 20 -2.41 4.12 20.46
N CYS A 21 -1.64 3.04 20.36
CA CYS A 21 -2.19 1.76 19.92
C CYS A 21 -3.30 1.27 20.86
N ASP A 22 -4.24 0.51 20.29
CA ASP A 22 -5.34 -0.10 21.01
C ASP A 22 -4.82 -1.06 22.09
N ARG A 23 -5.34 -0.94 23.31
CA ARG A 23 -4.79 -1.64 24.48
C ARG A 23 -5.12 -3.14 24.52
N VAL A 24 -6.08 -3.59 23.72
CA VAL A 24 -6.54 -4.99 23.68
C VAL A 24 -5.87 -5.73 22.53
N THR A 25 -5.85 -5.12 21.35
CA THR A 25 -5.37 -5.70 20.10
C THR A 25 -3.93 -5.33 19.78
N GLY A 26 -3.42 -4.22 20.33
CA GLY A 26 -2.11 -3.66 19.99
C GLY A 26 -2.09 -2.86 18.67
N GLN A 27 -3.24 -2.67 18.02
CA GLN A 27 -3.32 -2.02 16.71
C GLN A 27 -3.07 -0.51 16.80
N CYS A 28 -2.09 0.00 16.06
CA CYS A 28 -1.84 1.43 15.93
C CYS A 28 -2.93 2.11 15.07
N PRO A 29 -3.22 3.41 15.31
CA PRO A 29 -4.19 4.16 14.52
C PRO A 29 -3.61 4.47 13.13
N CYS A 30 -3.79 3.56 12.18
CA CYS A 30 -3.21 3.69 10.85
C CYS A 30 -3.82 4.83 10.04
N HIS A 31 -3.00 5.44 9.19
CA HIS A 31 -3.46 6.32 8.13
C HIS A 31 -4.28 5.54 7.08
N PRO A 32 -5.05 6.24 6.22
CA PRO A 32 -5.82 5.60 5.16
C PRO A 32 -4.95 4.67 4.29
N ASN A 33 -5.49 3.50 3.98
CA ASN A 33 -4.85 2.47 3.15
C ASN A 33 -3.49 1.97 3.68
N VAL A 34 -3.22 2.13 4.97
CA VAL A 34 -2.07 1.53 5.66
C VAL A 34 -2.58 0.39 6.54
N ILE A 35 -1.86 -0.73 6.53
CA ILE A 35 -2.19 -1.96 7.24
C ILE A 35 -1.02 -2.44 8.11
N GLY A 36 -1.27 -3.50 8.88
CA GLY A 36 -0.33 -4.07 9.84
C GLY A 36 -0.53 -3.51 11.25
N MET A 37 -0.18 -4.30 12.26
CA MET A 37 -0.33 -3.91 13.67
C MET A 37 0.42 -2.61 14.00
N GLN A 38 1.54 -2.39 13.31
CA GLN A 38 2.42 -1.24 13.48
C GLN A 38 2.21 -0.16 12.41
N CYS A 39 1.24 -0.34 11.51
CA CYS A 39 1.00 0.54 10.34
C CYS A 39 2.24 0.72 9.45
N ASP A 40 2.92 -0.37 9.13
CA ASP A 40 4.21 -0.38 8.44
C ASP A 40 4.12 -0.82 6.97
N GLN A 41 2.90 -1.11 6.48
CA GLN A 41 2.68 -1.64 5.14
C GLN A 41 1.49 -0.94 4.46
N CYS A 42 1.58 -0.75 3.14
CA CYS A 42 0.42 -0.33 2.37
C CYS A 42 -0.56 -1.48 2.17
N ALA A 43 -1.84 -1.17 2.09
CA ALA A 43 -2.86 -2.10 1.64
C ALA A 43 -2.56 -2.60 0.23
N GLU A 44 -3.17 -3.72 -0.15
CA GLU A 44 -3.02 -4.25 -1.51
C GLU A 44 -3.41 -3.20 -2.54
N ASN A 45 -2.66 -3.12 -3.63
CA ASN A 45 -2.80 -2.17 -4.72
C ASN A 45 -2.62 -0.70 -4.29
N HIS A 46 -1.81 -0.45 -3.25
CA HIS A 46 -1.42 0.89 -2.81
C HIS A 46 0.11 1.01 -2.60
N TYR A 47 0.62 2.25 -2.60
CA TYR A 47 2.04 2.60 -2.46
C TYR A 47 2.24 3.96 -1.74
N ASP A 48 3.50 4.35 -1.56
CA ASP A 48 3.92 5.67 -1.03
C ASP A 48 3.54 5.92 0.44
N LEU A 49 3.90 4.96 1.30
CA LEU A 49 3.84 5.14 2.77
C LEU A 49 4.71 6.32 3.24
N SER A 50 5.76 6.65 2.49
CA SER A 50 6.66 7.78 2.73
C SER A 50 5.98 9.14 2.71
N SER A 51 4.78 9.25 2.11
CA SER A 51 4.00 10.48 2.11
C SER A 51 3.65 10.98 3.51
N GLY A 52 3.61 10.07 4.51
CA GLY A 52 3.19 10.40 5.87
C GLY A 52 1.70 10.72 6.00
N GLN A 53 0.91 10.51 4.94
CA GLN A 53 -0.53 10.78 4.90
C GLN A 53 -1.38 9.52 4.68
N GLY A 54 -0.72 8.38 4.48
CA GLY A 54 -1.32 7.12 4.06
C GLY A 54 -0.78 6.65 2.72
N CYS A 55 -1.33 5.56 2.22
CA CYS A 55 -0.92 5.03 0.92
C CYS A 55 -1.87 5.45 -0.20
N SER A 56 -1.28 5.78 -1.35
CA SER A 56 -2.00 6.12 -2.59
C SER A 56 -2.31 4.86 -3.38
N ALA A 57 -3.45 4.81 -4.06
CA ALA A 57 -3.80 3.68 -4.92
C ALA A 57 -2.87 3.59 -6.14
N CYS A 58 -2.50 2.37 -6.53
CA CYS A 58 -1.77 2.09 -7.76
C CYS A 58 -2.63 2.46 -8.97
N ALA A 59 -2.04 3.16 -9.94
CA ALA A 59 -2.71 3.57 -11.17
C ALA A 59 -2.39 2.64 -12.34
N CYS A 60 -2.51 1.32 -12.14
CA CYS A 60 -2.19 0.31 -13.15
C CYS A 60 -3.43 -0.05 -13.98
N ASP A 61 -3.32 -0.02 -15.31
CA ASP A 61 -4.36 -0.48 -16.23
C ASP A 61 -4.47 -2.02 -16.16
N PRO A 62 -5.63 -2.58 -15.74
CA PRO A 62 -5.82 -4.04 -15.61
C PRO A 62 -5.63 -4.78 -16.94
N ASN A 63 -5.83 -4.12 -18.08
CA ASN A 63 -5.62 -4.73 -19.39
C ASN A 63 -4.14 -4.70 -19.81
N GLY A 64 -3.35 -3.80 -19.21
CA GLY A 64 -1.95 -3.54 -19.56
C GLY A 64 -0.90 -4.18 -18.69
N VAL A 65 -1.27 -4.59 -17.48
CA VAL A 65 -0.39 -5.33 -16.59
C VAL A 65 -0.22 -6.77 -17.05
N VAL A 66 0.85 -7.41 -16.59
CA VAL A 66 1.03 -8.86 -16.68
C VAL A 66 -0.01 -9.59 -15.83
N LEU A 67 -0.21 -10.88 -16.09
CA LEU A 67 -1.08 -11.72 -15.27
C LEU A 67 -0.26 -12.38 -14.16
N LYS A 68 -0.87 -12.51 -12.98
CA LYS A 68 -0.40 -13.37 -11.89
C LYS A 68 -0.57 -14.84 -12.28
N GLU A 69 -0.04 -15.74 -11.45
CA GLU A 69 -0.10 -17.20 -11.67
C GLU A 69 -1.55 -17.74 -11.69
N ASP A 70 -2.46 -17.06 -11.00
CA ASP A 70 -3.90 -17.39 -10.97
C ASP A 70 -4.69 -16.86 -12.18
N GLY A 71 -4.01 -16.20 -13.13
CA GLY A 71 -4.63 -15.60 -14.31
C GLY A 71 -5.28 -14.24 -14.08
N THR A 72 -5.18 -13.66 -12.88
CA THR A 72 -5.69 -12.31 -12.58
C THR A 72 -4.67 -11.22 -12.95
N PRO A 73 -5.12 -9.99 -13.28
CA PRO A 73 -4.20 -8.88 -13.59
C PRO A 73 -3.38 -8.44 -12.35
N GLU A 74 -2.08 -8.22 -12.53
CA GLU A 74 -1.19 -7.75 -11.47
C GLU A 74 -1.30 -6.22 -11.25
N LEU A 75 -2.25 -5.84 -10.39
CA LEU A 75 -2.51 -4.42 -10.04
C LEU A 75 -1.63 -3.88 -8.91
N GLN A 76 -0.86 -4.75 -8.25
CA GLN A 76 0.10 -4.34 -7.24
C GLN A 76 1.28 -3.65 -7.92
N CYS A 77 1.52 -2.40 -7.54
CA CYS A 77 2.67 -1.62 -7.98
C CYS A 77 3.80 -1.65 -6.95
N ASN A 78 4.97 -1.14 -7.35
CA ASN A 78 6.09 -0.95 -6.45
C ASN A 78 5.69 -0.03 -5.29
N GLN A 79 5.94 -0.47 -4.05
CA GLN A 79 5.51 0.22 -2.83
C GLN A 79 6.19 1.60 -2.60
N PHE A 80 7.29 1.90 -3.29
CA PHE A 80 8.05 3.15 -3.16
C PHE A 80 7.81 4.11 -4.33
N ASP A 81 7.84 3.62 -5.56
CA ASP A 81 7.78 4.46 -6.77
C ASP A 81 6.48 4.34 -7.57
N GLY A 82 5.59 3.41 -7.20
CA GLY A 82 4.29 3.24 -7.85
C GLY A 82 4.34 2.59 -9.22
N ARG A 83 5.49 2.09 -9.68
CA ARG A 83 5.62 1.44 -11.00
C ARG A 83 4.89 0.10 -11.07
N CYS A 84 4.13 -0.07 -12.14
CA CYS A 84 3.39 -1.28 -12.48
C CYS A 84 4.22 -2.25 -13.32
N ARG A 85 3.91 -3.54 -13.27
CA ARG A 85 4.51 -4.55 -14.15
C ARG A 85 3.71 -4.67 -15.46
N CYS A 86 4.16 -3.93 -16.47
CA CYS A 86 3.45 -3.84 -17.74
C CYS A 86 3.81 -4.95 -18.74
N LYS A 87 2.85 -5.31 -19.59
CA LYS A 87 3.09 -6.04 -20.84
C LYS A 87 3.97 -5.21 -21.77
N VAL A 88 4.71 -5.87 -22.65
CA VAL A 88 5.57 -5.22 -23.64
C VAL A 88 4.76 -4.26 -24.51
N GLY A 89 5.28 -3.04 -24.71
CA GLY A 89 4.66 -2.00 -25.56
C GLY A 89 3.63 -1.10 -24.86
N ARG A 90 3.49 -1.17 -23.53
CA ARG A 90 2.64 -0.27 -22.74
C ARG A 90 3.44 0.89 -22.13
N GLY A 91 2.76 2.02 -21.92
CA GLY A 91 3.34 3.21 -21.26
C GLY A 91 3.28 3.16 -19.74
N ASP A 92 3.54 4.30 -19.09
CA ASP A 92 3.37 4.45 -17.64
C ASP A 92 1.91 4.18 -17.21
N GLY A 93 1.74 3.58 -16.03
CA GLY A 93 0.44 3.04 -15.61
C GLY A 93 -0.07 1.88 -16.48
N CYS A 94 0.77 1.35 -17.37
CA CYS A 94 0.43 0.30 -18.35
C CYS A 94 -0.71 0.65 -19.31
N ALA A 95 -1.06 1.93 -19.46
CA ALA A 95 -2.07 2.34 -20.43
C ALA A 95 -1.65 1.97 -21.86
N SER A 96 -2.62 1.67 -22.72
CA SER A 96 -2.41 1.30 -24.14
C SER A 96 -1.79 2.43 -25.01
N ASN A 97 -1.28 3.49 -24.40
CA ASN A 97 -1.14 4.84 -24.95
C ASN A 97 -2.50 5.43 -25.41
N LYS A 98 -2.94 6.51 -24.77
CA LYS A 98 -3.66 7.54 -25.51
C LYS A 98 -2.62 8.51 -26.05
N SER A 99 -2.62 8.64 -27.37
CA SER A 99 -2.02 9.71 -28.18
C SER A 99 -0.55 9.56 -28.61
N CYS A 100 -0.36 9.36 -29.92
CA CYS A 100 0.05 10.52 -30.72
C CYS A 100 -1.16 11.42 -30.92
#